data_AF-A0A9P9X3Y0-F1
#
_entry.id   AF-A0A9P9X3Y0-F1
#
_cell.length_a   1.000
_cell.length_b   1.000
_cell.length_c   1.000
_cell.angle_alpha   90.00
_cell.angle_beta   90.00
_cell.angle_gamma   90.00
#
_symmetry.space_group_name_H-M   'P 1'
#
loop_
_entity.id
_entity.type
_entity.pdbx_description
1 polymer ?
#
loop_
_entity_poly.entity_id
_entity_poly.type
_entity_poly.pdbx_seq_one_letter_code
_entity_poly.pdbx_strand_id
1 'polypeptide(L)'
;MSDYKYNISQAQHAHINRFALNIARDEAINVKSVENMFSATEAVGFKLFFSFDYAGQGPWDKEDVIAMLDIYANSPSYFRHSTGQPLVSTFEGPKQSDN
;
A
#
# COMPACT_ATOMS: atom_id res chain seq x y z
N MET A 1 -9.81 -3.80 19.91
CA MET A 1 -8.65 -3.61 19.01
C MET A 1 -9.19 -3.81 17.60
N SER A 2 -8.95 -2.91 16.64
CA SER A 2 -9.35 -3.21 15.25
C SER A 2 -8.52 -4.36 14.69
N ASP A 3 -9.10 -5.20 13.82
CA ASP A 3 -8.42 -6.38 13.24
C ASP A 3 -7.07 -6.01 12.61
N TYR A 4 -6.97 -4.85 11.96
CA TYR A 4 -5.71 -4.34 11.40
C TYR A 4 -4.59 -4.17 12.43
N LYS A 5 -4.88 -3.56 13.60
CA LYS A 5 -3.85 -3.36 14.64
C LYS A 5 -3.37 -4.68 15.23
N TYR A 6 -4.28 -5.65 15.39
CA TYR A 6 -3.91 -6.98 15.83
C TYR A 6 -3.03 -7.70 14.80
N ASN A 7 -3.41 -7.68 13.51
CA ASN A 7 -2.63 -8.31 12.46
C ASN A 7 -1.23 -7.69 12.31
N ILE A 8 -1.12 -6.36 12.41
CA ILE A 8 0.17 -5.66 12.38
C ILE A 8 1.04 -6.05 13.58
N SER A 9 0.46 -6.15 14.79
CA SER A 9 1.24 -6.55 15.97
C SER A 9 1.74 -7.99 15.86
N GLN A 10 0.94 -8.90 15.30
CA GLN A 10 1.40 -10.27 15.01
C GLN A 10 2.53 -10.28 13.98
N ALA A 11 2.44 -9.45 12.93
CA ALA A 11 3.51 -9.33 11.95
C ALA A 11 4.82 -8.80 12.56
N GLN A 12 4.74 -7.80 13.46
CA GLN A 12 5.90 -7.33 14.22
C GLN A 12 6.51 -8.43 15.09
N HIS A 13 5.69 -9.22 15.78
CA HIS A 13 6.16 -10.37 16.56
C HIS A 13 6.83 -11.44 15.68
N ALA A 14 6.38 -11.58 14.44
CA ALA A 14 6.97 -12.48 13.44
C ALA A 14 8.19 -11.87 12.72
N HIS A 15 8.70 -10.73 13.17
CA HIS A 15 9.82 -10.00 12.57
C HIS A 15 9.58 -9.50 11.13
N ILE A 16 8.33 -9.41 10.69
CA ILE A 16 7.98 -8.75 9.44
C ILE A 16 8.15 -7.25 9.64
N ASN A 17 8.92 -6.60 8.78
CA ASN A 17 9.22 -5.19 8.94
C ASN A 17 8.11 -4.28 8.40
N ARG A 18 7.46 -4.69 7.30
CA ARG A 18 6.59 -3.84 6.47
C ARG A 18 5.61 -4.66 5.65
N PHE A 19 4.52 -4.03 5.20
CA PHE A 19 3.61 -4.62 4.21
C PHE A 19 3.72 -3.95 2.84
N ALA A 20 3.61 -4.76 1.79
CA ALA A 20 3.20 -4.30 0.47
C ALA A 20 1.66 -4.34 0.42
N LEU A 21 1.01 -3.18 0.45
CA LEU A 21 -0.45 -3.08 0.48
C LEU A 21 -0.99 -3.19 -0.95
N ASN A 22 -1.57 -4.34 -1.28
CA ASN A 22 -2.20 -4.57 -2.58
C ASN A 22 -3.45 -3.71 -2.74
N ILE A 23 -3.52 -2.94 -3.82
CA ILE A 23 -4.67 -2.09 -4.17
C ILE A 23 -5.04 -2.26 -5.64
N ALA A 24 -6.34 -2.42 -5.90
CA ALA A 24 -6.90 -2.46 -7.25
C ALA A 24 -7.65 -1.15 -7.57
N ARG A 25 -7.67 -0.80 -8.86
CA ARG A 25 -8.35 0.39 -9.41
C ARG A 25 -9.86 0.37 -9.12
N ASP A 26 -10.47 1.55 -9.01
CA ASP A 26 -11.93 1.80 -8.95
C ASP A 26 -12.73 1.12 -7.83
N GLU A 27 -12.07 0.46 -6.88
CA GLU A 27 -12.74 -0.13 -5.74
C GLU A 27 -13.09 0.96 -4.71
N ALA A 28 -14.33 1.45 -4.74
CA ALA A 28 -14.88 2.35 -3.72
C ALA A 28 -14.79 1.78 -2.28
N ILE A 29 -14.55 0.48 -2.14
CA ILE A 29 -14.32 -0.24 -0.88
C ILE A 29 -12.86 -0.09 -0.39
N ASN A 30 -11.93 0.33 -1.26
CA ASN A 30 -10.50 0.47 -0.93
C ASN A 30 -10.15 1.75 -0.18
N VAL A 31 -10.85 2.88 -0.37
CA VAL A 31 -10.45 4.16 0.28
C VAL A 31 -10.47 4.04 1.81
N LYS A 32 -11.60 3.60 2.36
CA LYS A 32 -11.74 3.44 3.83
C LYS A 32 -10.81 2.36 4.38
N SER A 33 -10.57 1.29 3.62
CA SER A 33 -9.67 0.20 4.02
C SER A 33 -8.22 0.67 4.04
N VAL A 34 -7.81 1.46 3.03
CA VAL A 34 -6.49 2.10 2.96
C VAL A 34 -6.33 3.08 4.13
N GLU A 35 -7.28 3.98 4.36
CA GLU A 35 -7.25 4.91 5.50
C GLU A 35 -7.14 4.20 6.86
N ASN A 36 -7.90 3.11 7.05
CA ASN A 36 -7.85 2.31 8.26
C ASN A 36 -6.47 1.64 8.43
N MET A 37 -5.87 1.14 7.35
CA MET A 37 -4.55 0.52 7.38
C MET A 37 -3.46 1.56 7.71
N PHE A 38 -3.50 2.75 7.10
CA PHE A 38 -2.60 3.85 7.44
C PHE A 38 -2.76 4.25 8.91
N SER A 39 -3.99 4.47 9.37
CA SER A 39 -4.26 4.80 10.77
C SER A 39 -3.77 3.71 11.74
N ALA A 40 -3.90 2.44 11.37
CA ALA A 40 -3.46 1.31 12.19
C ALA A 40 -1.93 1.22 12.25
N THR A 41 -1.25 1.38 11.11
CA THR A 41 0.22 1.33 11.04
C THR A 41 0.86 2.52 11.75
N GLU A 42 0.29 3.72 11.61
CA GLU A 42 0.75 4.93 12.31
C GLU A 42 0.69 4.77 13.83
N ALA A 43 -0.41 4.20 14.34
CA ALA A 43 -0.59 3.98 15.77
C ALA A 43 0.44 3.04 16.41
N VAL A 44 1.12 2.20 15.63
CA VAL A 44 2.09 1.20 16.13
C VAL A 44 3.48 1.35 15.49
N GLY A 45 3.72 2.44 14.75
CA GLY A 45 5.00 2.73 14.10
C GLY A 45 5.41 1.76 12.99
N PHE A 46 4.46 0.99 12.44
CA PHE A 46 4.72 0.04 11.36
C PHE A 46 4.78 0.75 10.01
N LYS A 47 5.45 0.14 9.02
CA LYS A 47 5.58 0.74 7.69
C LYS A 47 4.84 -0.08 6.64
N LEU A 48 4.37 0.60 5.61
CA LEU A 48 3.81 -0.02 4.41
C LEU A 48 4.14 0.78 3.16
N PHE A 49 3.98 0.18 2.00
CA PHE A 49 4.01 0.87 0.70
C PHE A 49 2.97 0.28 -0.23
N PHE A 50 2.59 1.00 -1.28
CA PHE A 50 1.60 0.50 -2.23
C PHE A 50 2.16 -0.58 -3.17
N SER A 51 1.32 -1.59 -3.39
CA SER A 51 1.42 -2.53 -4.49
C SER A 51 0.22 -2.32 -5.40
N PHE A 52 0.45 -1.68 -6.55
CA PHE A 52 -0.59 -1.39 -7.51
C PHE A 52 -0.86 -2.63 -8.35
N ASP A 53 -2.06 -3.19 -8.21
CA ASP A 53 -2.51 -4.36 -8.97
C ASP A 53 -3.11 -3.89 -10.30
N TYR A 54 -2.33 -4.02 -11.38
CA TYR A 54 -2.73 -3.70 -12.75
C TYR A 54 -3.50 -4.85 -13.41
N ALA A 55 -3.52 -6.04 -12.80
CA ALA A 55 -4.25 -7.21 -13.30
C ALA A 55 -5.67 -7.33 -12.71
N GLY A 56 -5.89 -6.81 -11.49
CA GLY A 56 -7.12 -6.99 -10.74
C GLY A 56 -8.36 -6.36 -11.39
N GLN A 57 -8.33 -5.05 -11.64
CA GLN A 57 -9.42 -4.31 -12.30
C GLN A 57 -8.98 -3.59 -13.58
N GLY A 58 -7.94 -4.11 -14.21
CA GLY A 58 -7.29 -3.46 -15.34
C GLY A 58 -6.19 -2.49 -14.91
N PRO A 59 -5.46 -1.92 -15.89
CA PRO A 59 -4.31 -1.09 -15.62
C PRO A 59 -4.71 0.19 -14.88
N TRP A 60 -3.83 0.65 -14.00
CA TRP A 60 -3.98 1.95 -13.36
C TRP A 60 -3.61 3.05 -14.34
N ASP A 61 -4.43 4.10 -14.39
CA ASP A 61 -4.07 5.34 -15.07
C ASP A 61 -2.96 6.04 -14.28
N LYS A 62 -2.04 6.69 -15.00
CA LYS A 62 -0.88 7.37 -14.40
C LYS A 62 -1.32 8.43 -13.39
N GLU A 63 -2.35 9.19 -13.72
CA GLU A 63 -2.87 10.27 -12.90
C GLU A 63 -3.44 9.75 -11.57
N ASP A 64 -4.07 8.57 -11.57
CA ASP A 64 -4.60 7.95 -10.36
C ASP A 64 -3.49 7.43 -9.44
N VAL A 65 -2.42 6.87 -10.01
CA VAL A 65 -1.23 6.48 -9.24
C VAL A 65 -0.62 7.70 -8.55
N ILE A 66 -0.48 8.81 -9.28
CA ILE A 66 0.04 10.08 -8.73
C ILE A 66 -0.88 10.58 -7.62
N ALA A 67 -2.20 10.61 -7.83
CA ALA A 67 -3.15 11.05 -6.82
C ALA A 67 -3.07 10.23 -5.53
N MET A 68 -2.95 8.90 -5.63
CA MET A 68 -2.76 8.03 -4.47
C MET A 68 -1.46 8.34 -3.71
N LEU A 69 -0.37 8.61 -4.43
CA LEU A 69 0.90 8.96 -3.81
C LEU A 69 0.86 10.35 -3.16
N ASP A 70 0.23 11.34 -3.79
CA ASP A 70 0.11 12.68 -3.22
C ASP A 70 -0.65 12.67 -1.88
N ILE A 71 -1.67 11.81 -1.75
CA ILE A 71 -2.47 11.65 -0.53
C ILE A 71 -1.66 10.92 0.56
N TYR A 72 -1.03 9.79 0.24
CA TYR A 72 -0.55 8.86 1.26
C TYR A 72 0.97 8.79 1.40
N ALA A 73 1.75 9.14 0.38
CA ALA A 73 3.21 9.01 0.41
C ALA A 73 3.85 9.89 1.49
N ASN A 74 3.17 10.96 1.92
CA ASN A 74 3.62 11.84 3.00
C ASN A 74 3.40 11.29 4.41
N SER A 75 2.57 10.25 4.59
CA SER A 75 2.35 9.62 5.88
C SER A 75 3.68 9.17 6.51
N PRO A 76 3.86 9.29 7.84
CA PRO A 76 5.00 8.72 8.53
C PRO A 76 5.05 7.20 8.40
N SER A 77 3.92 6.52 8.15
CA SER A 77 3.89 5.07 7.92
C SER A 77 4.25 4.66 6.49
N TYR A 78 4.29 5.59 5.54
CA TYR A 78 4.69 5.27 4.18
C TYR A 78 6.20 4.97 4.10
N PHE A 79 6.54 3.79 3.62
CA PHE A 79 7.92 3.35 3.48
C PHE A 79 8.61 4.10 2.34
N ARG A 80 9.72 4.73 2.69
CA ARG A 80 10.61 5.43 1.76
C ARG A 80 11.95 4.72 1.70
N HIS A 81 12.50 4.64 0.50
CA HIS A 81 13.86 4.18 0.30
C HIS A 81 14.86 5.13 0.98
N SER A 82 16.12 4.72 1.15
CA SER A 82 17.16 5.51 1.82
C SER A 82 17.41 6.88 1.15
N THR A 83 17.02 7.03 -0.11
CA THR A 83 17.06 8.28 -0.88
C THR A 83 15.93 9.26 -0.54
N GLY A 84 15.00 8.88 0.34
CA GLY A 84 13.82 9.68 0.72
C GLY A 84 12.63 9.52 -0.23
N GLN A 85 12.78 8.78 -1.33
CA GLN A 85 11.73 8.56 -2.31
C GLN A 85 10.74 7.48 -1.83
N PRO A 86 9.41 7.66 -2.07
CA PRO A 86 8.43 6.62 -1.77
C PRO A 86 8.73 5.36 -2.61
N LEU A 87 8.70 4.20 -1.97
CA LEU A 87 8.73 2.93 -2.70
C LEU A 87 7.32 2.62 -3.21
N VAL A 88 7.23 2.09 -4.43
CA VAL A 88 6.02 1.48 -4.98
C VAL A 88 6.40 0.16 -5.64
N SER A 89 5.44 -0.76 -5.71
CA SER A 89 5.54 -1.95 -6.56
C SER A 89 4.33 -2.04 -7.47
N THR A 90 4.49 -2.66 -8.62
CA THR A 90 3.39 -2.99 -9.53
C THR A 90 3.26 -4.49 -9.66
N PHE A 91 2.04 -4.96 -9.83
CA PHE A 91 1.74 -6.33 -10.23
C PHE A 91 0.93 -6.28 -11.53
N GLU A 92 1.61 -6.58 -12.64
CA GLU A 92 1.03 -6.48 -13.99
C GLU A 92 0.37 -7.80 -14.44
N GLY A 93 0.82 -8.93 -13.90
CA GLY A 93 0.36 -10.25 -14.33
C GLY A 93 0.79 -10.59 -15.77
N PRO A 94 0.68 -11.87 -16.18
CA PRO A 94 1.25 -12.36 -17.45
C PRO A 94 0.58 -11.78 -18.71
N LYS A 95 -0.55 -11.08 -18.57
CA LYS A 95 -1.26 -10.44 -19.68
C LYS A 95 -0.84 -8.98 -19.93
N GLN A 96 -0.07 -8.39 -19.03
CA GLN A 96 0.44 -7.01 -19.15
C GLN A 96 1.98 -6.96 -19.11
N SER A 97 2.64 -8.09 -18.88
CA SER A 97 4.06 -8.24 -19.13
C SER A 97 4.29 -8.36 -20.64
N ASP A 98 4.39 -7.22 -21.33
CA ASP A 98 4.85 -7.22 -22.72
C ASP A 98 6.26 -7.85 -22.78
N ASN A 99 6.40 -8.91 -23.59
CA ASN A 99 7.67 -9.40 -24.11
C ASN A 99 7.70 -9.14 -25.62
#